data_AF-A0ABD1EJ70-F1
#
_entry.id   AF-A0ABD1EJ70-F1
#
_cell.length_a   1.000
_cell.length_b   1.000
_cell.length_c   1.000
_cell.angle_alpha   90.00
_cell.angle_beta   90.00
_cell.angle_gamma   90.00
#
_symmetry.space_group_name_H-M   'P 1'
#
loop_
_entity.id
_entity.type
_entity.pdbx_description
1 polymer ?
#
loop_
_entity_poly.entity_id
_entity_poly.type
_entity_poly.pdbx_seq_one_letter_code
_entity_poly.pdbx_strand_id
1 'polypeptide(L)'
;MGKILSRVNLRCMRCTEKEIISENSLEAVREIVTSLRNVRDLGNGWLFRGEGIPHQGVVSEILTSIENGSYRAIRNMLDAGWRLEASQALYTYLTRLNQPLIPYTIQSLVLDNNNNNITPEVVASDVLGLIREDLSMRHRSLIGLILHLLDCSIKLSPADELRGHTLPVSMLPIFFNIEVIFLQKQHIVLLNCTFVFRIITLCMNGEGF
;
A
#
# COMPACT_ATOMS: atom_id res chain seq x y z
N MET A 1 -37.31 -18.03 -33.07
CA MET A 1 -37.96 -18.76 -31.95
C MET A 1 -36.94 -19.78 -31.46
N GLY A 2 -36.41 -19.82 -30.25
CA GLY A 2 -36.68 -19.17 -28.97
C GLY A 2 -36.23 -20.14 -27.87
N LYS A 3 -35.68 -19.61 -26.76
CA LYS A 3 -35.25 -20.25 -25.47
C LYS A 3 -33.82 -20.84 -25.50
N ILE A 4 -32.78 -20.25 -24.91
CA ILE A 4 -32.54 -19.71 -23.53
C ILE A 4 -32.65 -20.79 -22.45
N LEU A 5 -31.60 -20.78 -21.59
CA LEU A 5 -31.40 -21.44 -20.29
C LEU A 5 -30.89 -22.88 -20.38
N SER A 6 -29.92 -23.34 -19.60
CA SER A 6 -29.09 -22.78 -18.53
C SER A 6 -28.31 -23.97 -17.96
N ARG A 7 -27.06 -23.77 -17.55
CA ARG A 7 -26.42 -24.35 -16.35
C ARG A 7 -24.91 -24.12 -16.44
N VAL A 8 -24.53 -22.84 -16.44
CA VAL A 8 -23.24 -22.46 -15.87
C VAL A 8 -23.36 -22.76 -14.38
N ASN A 9 -22.65 -23.80 -13.95
CA ASN A 9 -22.60 -24.22 -12.56
C ASN A 9 -21.70 -23.22 -11.80
N LEU A 10 -22.23 -22.02 -11.57
CA LEU A 10 -21.66 -20.98 -10.71
C LEU A 10 -21.85 -21.41 -9.25
N ARG A 11 -21.03 -22.36 -8.80
CA ARG A 11 -20.80 -22.63 -7.38
C ARG A 11 -19.33 -23.00 -7.18
N CYS A 12 -18.45 -22.00 -7.24
CA CYS A 12 -17.33 -21.93 -6.30
C CYS A 12 -17.84 -21.06 -5.14
N MET A 13 -18.74 -21.59 -4.30
CA MET A 13 -18.36 -22.17 -3.02
C MET A 13 -17.29 -21.32 -2.34
N ARG A 14 -17.71 -20.20 -1.74
CA ARG A 14 -17.03 -19.43 -0.68
C ARG A 14 -15.57 -19.85 -0.48
N CYS A 15 -14.67 -19.35 -1.33
CA CYS A 15 -13.31 -19.13 -0.89
C CYS A 15 -13.46 -18.07 0.20
N THR A 16 -13.41 -18.48 1.48
CA THR A 16 -13.10 -17.53 2.55
C THR A 16 -11.81 -16.86 2.14
N GLU A 17 -11.90 -15.63 1.62
CA GLU A 17 -10.73 -14.86 1.24
C GLU A 17 -9.80 -14.87 2.42
N LYS A 18 -8.64 -15.50 2.25
CA LYS A 18 -7.63 -15.55 3.29
C LYS A 18 -7.20 -14.11 3.50
N GLU A 19 -7.65 -13.53 4.60
CA GLU A 19 -7.41 -12.12 4.88
C GLU A 19 -5.90 -11.86 4.85
N ILE A 20 -5.52 -10.80 4.13
CA ILE A 20 -4.12 -10.40 3.94
C ILE A 20 -3.40 -10.13 5.26
N ILE A 21 -4.16 -9.74 6.30
CA ILE A 21 -3.65 -9.33 7.60
C ILE A 21 -4.59 -9.75 8.73
N SER A 22 -4.02 -10.15 9.88
CA SER A 22 -4.76 -10.40 11.11
C SER A 22 -5.20 -9.08 11.77
N GLU A 23 -6.26 -9.09 12.58
CA GLU A 23 -6.69 -7.87 13.31
C GLU A 23 -5.58 -7.34 14.24
N ASN A 24 -4.88 -8.23 14.96
CA ASN A 24 -3.82 -7.82 15.87
C ASN A 24 -2.62 -7.20 15.13
N SER A 25 -2.25 -7.77 13.99
CA SER A 25 -1.19 -7.20 13.13
C SER A 25 -1.63 -5.87 12.52
N LEU A 26 -2.90 -5.72 12.16
CA LEU A 26 -3.45 -4.45 11.66
C LEU A 26 -3.34 -3.35 12.72
N GLU A 27 -3.63 -3.66 13.98
CA GLU A 27 -3.50 -2.69 15.07
C GLU A 27 -2.03 -2.34 15.37
N ALA A 28 -1.13 -3.32 15.28
CA ALA A 28 0.31 -3.09 15.32
C ALA A 28 0.78 -2.14 14.20
N VAL A 29 0.29 -2.33 12.96
CA VAL A 29 0.58 -1.43 11.84
C VAL A 29 0.00 -0.03 12.08
N ARG A 30 -1.22 0.07 12.62
CA ARG A 30 -1.87 1.34 12.97
C ARG A 30 -1.03 2.15 13.94
N GLU A 31 -0.43 1.51 14.94
CA GLU A 31 0.45 2.16 15.92
C GLU A 31 1.70 2.76 15.24
N ILE A 32 2.36 1.98 14.37
CA ILE A 32 3.52 2.46 13.60
C ILE A 32 3.12 3.66 12.73
N VAL A 33 2.05 3.52 11.94
CA VAL A 33 1.58 4.57 11.02
C VAL A 33 1.25 5.86 11.79
N THR A 34 0.58 5.74 12.93
CA THR A 34 0.23 6.88 13.79
C THR A 34 1.47 7.58 14.33
N SER A 35 2.47 6.82 14.77
CA SER A 35 3.73 7.37 15.28
C SER A 35 4.56 8.04 14.18
N LEU A 36 4.63 7.44 12.99
CA LEU A 36 5.37 7.98 11.85
C LEU A 36 4.73 9.25 11.28
N ARG A 37 3.39 9.36 11.31
CA ARG A 37 2.65 10.54 10.81
C ARG A 37 2.94 11.82 11.59
N ASN A 38 3.14 11.71 12.91
CA ASN A 38 3.16 12.88 13.80
C ASN A 38 4.51 13.61 13.83
N VAL A 39 5.50 13.16 13.05
CA VAL A 39 6.86 13.68 13.18
C VAL A 39 7.13 14.68 12.06
N ARG A 40 7.05 15.97 12.41
CA ARG A 40 7.53 17.07 11.56
C ARG A 40 9.05 17.07 11.39
N ASP A 41 9.76 16.43 12.31
CA ASP A 41 11.23 16.37 12.40
C ASP A 41 11.86 15.11 11.79
N LEU A 42 11.06 14.19 11.25
CA LEU A 42 11.58 13.07 10.49
C LEU A 42 11.99 13.66 9.14
N GLY A 43 13.26 14.03 9.01
CA GLY A 43 13.85 14.43 7.73
C GLY A 43 13.38 13.44 6.67
N ASN A 44 12.58 13.92 5.72
CA ASN A 44 11.69 13.14 4.85
C ASN A 44 12.40 12.21 3.84
N GLY A 45 13.69 11.95 4.03
CA GLY A 45 14.52 11.10 3.20
C GLY A 45 14.39 9.61 3.48
N TRP A 46 13.89 9.20 4.66
CA TRP A 46 14.05 7.81 5.15
C TRP A 46 12.77 6.96 5.14
N LEU A 47 11.60 7.56 4.96
CA LEU A 47 10.36 6.80 4.89
C LEU A 47 10.35 5.97 3.61
N PHE A 48 10.47 4.65 3.76
CA PHE A 48 10.52 3.71 2.64
C PHE A 48 11.60 3.99 1.57
N ARG A 49 12.66 4.67 1.99
CA ARG A 49 13.79 5.07 1.16
C ARG A 49 15.00 4.75 2.02
N GLY A 50 15.87 3.86 1.55
CA GLY A 50 17.00 3.33 2.33
C GLY A 50 18.10 4.34 2.67
N GLU A 51 17.77 5.63 2.75
CA GLU A 51 18.60 6.65 3.36
C GLU A 51 18.55 6.42 4.88
N GLY A 52 19.70 6.19 5.50
CA GLY A 52 19.82 5.77 6.90
C GLY A 52 20.25 4.30 7.04
N ILE A 53 21.05 4.00 8.06
CA ILE A 53 21.52 2.64 8.37
C ILE A 53 20.70 2.13 9.56
N PRO A 54 19.60 1.40 9.33
CA PRO A 54 18.76 0.91 10.42
C PRO A 54 19.47 -0.21 11.20
N HIS A 55 19.24 -0.25 12.51
CA HIS A 55 19.73 -1.33 13.36
C HIS A 55 18.94 -2.61 13.08
N GLN A 56 19.55 -3.55 12.36
CA GLN A 56 18.87 -4.77 11.89
C GLN A 56 18.27 -5.62 13.02
N GLY A 57 18.90 -5.63 14.21
CA GLY A 57 18.35 -6.30 15.39
C GLY A 57 16.99 -5.72 15.80
N VAL A 58 16.89 -4.40 15.88
CA VAL A 58 15.65 -3.68 16.23
C VAL A 58 14.61 -3.82 15.11
N VAL A 59 15.01 -3.76 13.83
CA VAL A 59 14.12 -4.01 12.69
C VAL A 59 13.48 -5.40 12.79
N SER A 60 14.27 -6.42 13.09
CA SER A 60 13.78 -7.80 13.25
C SER A 60 12.83 -7.93 14.44
N GLU A 61 13.11 -7.24 15.54
CA GLU A 61 12.25 -7.24 16.73
C GLU A 61 10.90 -6.55 16.49
N ILE A 62 10.91 -5.40 15.80
CA ILE A 62 9.69 -4.71 15.39
C ILE A 62 8.90 -5.60 14.41
N LEU A 63 9.56 -6.19 13.41
CA LEU A 63 8.91 -7.07 12.44
C LEU A 63 8.23 -8.26 13.13
N THR A 64 8.93 -8.92 14.05
CA THR A 64 8.39 -10.03 14.85
C THR A 64 7.20 -9.55 15.70
N SER A 65 7.27 -8.33 16.23
CA SER A 65 6.17 -7.73 17.00
C SER A 65 4.94 -7.44 16.13
N ILE A 66 5.12 -7.05 14.86
CA ILE A 66 4.00 -6.88 13.90
C ILE A 66 3.37 -8.23 13.58
N GLU A 67 4.19 -9.24 13.26
CA GLU A 67 3.73 -10.60 12.93
C GLU A 67 2.96 -11.24 14.09
N ASN A 68 3.42 -11.02 15.33
CA ASN A 68 2.74 -11.49 16.54
C ASN A 68 1.55 -10.61 16.98
N GLY A 69 1.38 -9.42 16.39
CA GLY A 69 0.34 -8.46 16.76
C GLY A 69 0.55 -7.78 18.12
N SER A 70 1.80 -7.69 18.56
CA SER A 70 2.21 -7.11 19.85
C SER A 70 2.33 -5.59 19.80
N TYR A 71 1.20 -4.88 19.61
CA TYR A 71 1.18 -3.41 19.48
C TYR A 71 1.79 -2.67 20.69
N ARG A 72 1.72 -3.23 21.90
CA ARG A 72 2.35 -2.64 23.11
C ARG A 72 3.87 -2.63 23.04
N ALA A 73 4.47 -3.71 22.52
CA ALA A 73 5.92 -3.79 22.34
C ALA A 73 6.37 -2.76 21.29
N ILE A 74 5.60 -2.66 20.21
CA ILE A 74 5.82 -1.64 19.16
C ILE A 74 5.75 -0.23 19.74
N ARG A 75 4.73 0.10 20.54
CA ARG A 75 4.62 1.41 21.18
C ARG A 75 5.85 1.73 22.03
N ASN A 76 6.30 0.81 22.87
CA ASN A 76 7.50 1.02 23.70
C ASN A 76 8.75 1.30 22.85
N MET A 77 8.90 0.58 21.72
CA MET A 77 10.03 0.82 20.80
C MET A 77 9.92 2.17 20.09
N LEU A 78 8.70 2.60 19.72
CA LEU A 78 8.46 3.90 19.09
C LEU A 78 8.69 5.06 20.08
N ASP A 79 8.30 4.88 21.34
CA ASP A 79 8.55 5.82 22.43
C ASP A 79 10.05 5.97 22.71
N ALA A 80 10.82 4.89 22.56
CA ALA A 80 12.28 4.88 22.64
C ALA A 80 12.99 5.54 21.44
N GLY A 81 12.27 5.90 20.38
CA GLY A 81 12.81 6.65 19.24
C GLY A 81 13.10 5.83 17.98
N TRP A 82 12.82 4.53 17.95
CA TRP A 82 13.16 3.60 16.85
C TRP A 82 12.27 3.73 15.60
N ARG A 83 12.12 4.96 15.08
CA ARG A 83 11.21 5.28 13.96
C ARG A 83 11.77 4.90 12.59
N LEU A 84 13.08 5.03 12.40
CA LEU A 84 13.74 4.58 11.17
C LEU A 84 13.60 3.07 11.02
N GLU A 85 13.86 2.34 12.09
CA GLU A 85 13.72 0.89 12.15
C GLU A 85 12.26 0.46 12.01
N ALA A 86 11.31 1.21 12.59
CA ALA A 86 9.89 0.96 12.40
C ALA A 86 9.43 1.16 10.94
N SER A 87 9.92 2.20 10.26
CA SER A 87 9.70 2.42 8.82
C SER A 87 10.22 1.24 8.00
N GLN A 88 11.45 0.79 8.26
CA GLN A 88 12.06 -0.34 7.56
C GLN A 88 11.36 -1.67 7.86
N ALA A 89 10.96 -1.90 9.12
CA ALA A 89 10.22 -3.09 9.51
C ALA A 89 8.83 -3.11 8.85
N LEU A 90 8.14 -1.98 8.79
CA LEU A 90 6.86 -1.85 8.10
C LEU A 90 7.01 -2.14 6.59
N TYR A 91 8.03 -1.59 5.93
CA TYR A 91 8.34 -1.89 4.53
C TYR A 91 8.53 -3.41 4.31
N THR A 92 9.35 -4.02 5.16
CA THR A 92 9.68 -5.44 5.08
C THR A 92 8.45 -6.30 5.34
N TYR A 93 7.60 -5.91 6.27
CA TYR A 93 6.35 -6.60 6.55
C TYR A 93 5.40 -6.55 5.35
N LEU A 94 5.18 -5.36 4.78
CA LEU A 94 4.27 -5.16 3.65
C LEU A 94 4.73 -5.91 2.38
N THR A 95 6.04 -5.98 2.13
CA THR A 95 6.59 -6.75 0.99
C THR A 95 6.55 -8.26 1.18
N ARG A 96 6.37 -8.74 2.41
CA ARG A 96 6.24 -10.17 2.76
C ARG A 96 4.79 -10.66 2.84
N LEU A 97 3.82 -9.79 2.60
CA LEU A 97 2.42 -10.19 2.55
C LEU A 97 2.21 -11.26 1.48
N ASN A 98 1.22 -12.14 1.70
CA ASN A 98 0.88 -13.22 0.78
C ASN A 98 0.42 -12.75 -0.61
N GLN A 99 0.01 -11.48 -0.71
CA GLN A 99 -0.32 -10.79 -1.94
C GLN A 99 0.05 -9.30 -1.80
N PRO A 100 0.31 -8.60 -2.92
CA PRO A 100 0.46 -7.14 -2.92
C PRO A 100 -0.79 -6.43 -2.40
N LEU A 101 -0.64 -5.18 -1.93
CA LEU A 101 -1.77 -4.43 -1.38
C LEU A 101 -2.90 -4.23 -2.40
N ILE A 102 -2.60 -4.10 -3.69
CA ILE A 102 -3.60 -4.18 -4.76
C ILE A 102 -3.60 -5.62 -5.29
N PRO A 103 -4.68 -6.40 -5.16
CA PRO A 103 -4.71 -7.76 -5.68
C PRO A 103 -4.51 -7.84 -7.20
N TYR A 104 -3.97 -8.96 -7.67
CA TYR A 104 -3.66 -9.20 -9.08
C TYR A 104 -4.86 -9.00 -10.03
N THR A 105 -6.07 -9.32 -9.58
CA THR A 105 -7.32 -9.12 -10.33
C THR A 105 -7.59 -7.65 -10.62
N ILE A 106 -7.24 -6.76 -9.69
CA ILE A 106 -7.35 -5.31 -9.85
C ILE A 106 -6.15 -4.79 -10.63
N GLN A 107 -4.95 -5.33 -10.41
CA GLN A 107 -3.75 -4.92 -11.16
C GLN A 107 -3.87 -5.17 -12.66
N SER A 108 -4.54 -6.24 -13.10
CA SER A 108 -4.73 -6.49 -14.52
C SER A 108 -5.47 -5.36 -15.24
N LEU A 109 -6.33 -4.60 -14.54
CA LEU A 109 -6.99 -3.43 -15.12
C LEU A 109 -6.03 -2.23 -15.26
N VAL A 110 -5.09 -2.09 -14.34
CA VAL A 110 -4.08 -1.02 -14.40
C VAL A 110 -3.03 -1.32 -15.48
N LEU A 111 -2.70 -2.60 -15.67
CA LEU A 111 -1.62 -3.07 -16.54
C LEU A 111 -2.10 -3.49 -17.94
N ASP A 112 -3.41 -3.42 -18.24
CA ASP A 112 -3.92 -3.78 -19.57
C ASP A 112 -3.45 -2.77 -20.63
N ASN A 113 -2.66 -3.26 -21.60
CA ASN A 113 -2.16 -2.48 -22.73
C ASN A 113 -3.29 -1.97 -23.65
N ASN A 114 -4.51 -2.49 -23.52
CA ASN A 114 -5.67 -2.01 -24.28
C ASN A 114 -6.24 -0.68 -23.75
N ASN A 115 -5.78 -0.22 -22.59
CA ASN A 115 -6.25 1.02 -21.96
C ASN A 115 -5.61 2.30 -22.52
N ASN A 116 -4.94 2.24 -23.67
CA ASN A 116 -4.29 3.40 -24.31
C ASN A 116 -5.23 4.60 -24.58
N ASN A 117 -6.56 4.36 -24.63
CA ASN A 117 -7.57 5.40 -24.83
C ASN A 117 -8.33 5.80 -23.57
N ILE A 118 -8.01 5.20 -22.42
CA ILE A 118 -8.68 5.46 -21.14
C ILE A 118 -7.78 6.38 -20.33
N THR A 119 -8.35 7.45 -19.77
CA THR A 119 -7.54 8.37 -18.96
C THR A 119 -7.19 7.73 -17.62
N PRO A 120 -6.01 8.03 -17.04
CA PRO A 120 -5.60 7.50 -15.74
C PRO A 120 -6.61 7.77 -14.62
N GLU A 121 -7.39 8.84 -14.71
CA GLU A 121 -8.43 9.19 -13.75
C GLU A 121 -9.58 8.17 -13.72
N VAL A 122 -10.02 7.71 -14.89
CA VAL A 122 -11.08 6.70 -14.99
C VAL A 122 -10.58 5.38 -14.42
N VAL A 123 -9.36 4.96 -14.80
CA VAL A 123 -8.74 3.74 -14.25
C VAL A 123 -8.59 3.82 -12.72
N ALA A 124 -8.15 4.97 -12.19
CA ALA A 124 -8.03 5.17 -10.75
C ALA A 124 -9.40 5.11 -10.04
N SER A 125 -10.44 5.69 -10.62
CA SER A 125 -11.80 5.64 -10.07
C SER A 125 -12.34 4.21 -10.04
N ASP A 126 -12.16 3.45 -11.13
CA ASP A 126 -12.64 2.07 -11.23
C ASP A 126 -11.91 1.16 -10.24
N VAL A 127 -10.58 1.31 -10.12
CA VAL A 127 -9.81 0.57 -9.13
C VAL A 127 -10.23 0.91 -7.71
N LEU A 128 -10.50 2.19 -7.41
CA LEU A 128 -11.04 2.56 -6.10
C LEU A 128 -12.40 1.93 -5.83
N GLY A 129 -13.27 1.87 -6.83
CA GLY A 129 -14.54 1.14 -6.76
C GLY A 129 -14.33 -0.34 -6.41
N LEU A 130 -13.43 -1.00 -7.13
CA LEU A 130 -13.11 -2.41 -6.87
C LEU A 130 -12.46 -2.64 -5.51
N ILE A 131 -11.57 -1.75 -5.07
CA ILE A 131 -11.00 -1.81 -3.71
C ILE A 131 -12.11 -1.71 -2.66
N ARG A 132 -13.11 -0.85 -2.89
CA ARG A 132 -14.25 -0.66 -1.97
C ARG A 132 -15.20 -1.84 -1.94
N GLU A 133 -15.45 -2.47 -3.08
CA GLU A 133 -16.45 -3.54 -3.25
C GLU A 133 -15.89 -4.94 -2.99
N ASP A 134 -14.71 -5.24 -3.54
CA ASP A 134 -14.16 -6.59 -3.57
C ASP A 134 -13.28 -6.93 -2.37
N LEU A 135 -12.74 -5.93 -1.64
CA LEU A 135 -11.81 -6.20 -0.55
C LEU A 135 -12.47 -6.24 0.82
N SER A 136 -12.02 -7.19 1.65
CA SER A 136 -12.38 -7.26 3.07
C SER A 136 -12.10 -5.95 3.82
N MET A 137 -12.85 -5.70 4.90
CA MET A 137 -12.71 -4.48 5.72
C MET A 137 -11.28 -4.28 6.25
N ARG A 138 -10.60 -5.35 6.67
CA ARG A 138 -9.22 -5.28 7.16
C ARG A 138 -8.22 -4.93 6.07
N HIS A 139 -8.38 -5.48 4.87
CA HIS A 139 -7.54 -5.16 3.73
C HIS A 139 -7.72 -3.68 3.34
N ARG A 140 -8.98 -3.21 3.24
CA ARG A 140 -9.28 -1.79 3.00
C ARG A 140 -8.67 -0.88 4.07
N SER A 141 -8.76 -1.28 5.34
CA SER A 141 -8.16 -0.53 6.45
C SER A 141 -6.64 -0.45 6.33
N LEU A 142 -5.97 -1.55 5.97
CA LEU A 142 -4.53 -1.56 5.73
C LEU A 142 -4.15 -0.61 4.60
N ILE A 143 -4.84 -0.69 3.45
CA ILE A 143 -4.62 0.22 2.31
C ILE A 143 -4.81 1.67 2.75
N GLY A 144 -5.90 1.98 3.46
CA GLY A 144 -6.18 3.32 3.97
C GLY A 144 -5.07 3.86 4.90
N LEU A 145 -4.56 3.03 5.82
CA LEU A 145 -3.46 3.40 6.70
C LEU A 145 -2.18 3.75 5.91
N ILE A 146 -1.81 2.94 4.92
CA ILE A 146 -0.62 3.18 4.11
C ILE A 146 -0.80 4.41 3.21
N LEU A 147 -1.95 4.56 2.54
CA LEU A 147 -2.24 5.74 1.71
C LEU A 147 -2.22 7.03 2.54
N HIS A 148 -2.77 6.99 3.76
CA HIS A 148 -2.76 8.14 4.66
C HIS A 148 -1.35 8.49 5.15
N LEU A 149 -0.51 7.50 5.46
CA LEU A 149 0.90 7.71 5.77
C LEU A 149 1.63 8.40 4.61
N LEU A 150 1.35 7.96 3.38
CA LEU A 150 1.94 8.53 2.18
C LEU A 150 1.47 9.98 1.95
N ASP A 151 0.18 10.26 2.06
CA ASP A 151 -0.36 11.63 1.97
C ASP A 151 0.34 12.58 2.95
N CYS A 152 0.52 12.14 4.20
CA CYS A 152 1.22 12.92 5.22
C CYS A 152 2.69 13.16 4.83
N SER A 153 3.39 12.13 4.34
CA SER A 153 4.78 12.26 3.91
C SER A 153 4.96 13.18 2.70
N ILE A 154 4.02 13.17 1.76
CA ILE A 154 4.03 14.04 0.58
C ILE A 154 3.79 15.50 0.99
N LYS A 155 2.79 15.75 1.86
CA LYS A 155 2.47 17.10 2.35
C LYS A 155 3.57 17.73 3.20
N LEU A 156 4.35 16.92 3.91
CA LEU A 156 5.46 17.37 4.75
C LEU A 156 6.79 17.45 4.00
N SER A 157 6.89 16.88 2.81
CA SER A 157 8.11 16.98 1.99
C SER A 157 8.29 18.40 1.47
N PRO A 158 9.43 19.07 1.74
CA PRO A 158 9.74 20.34 1.09
C PRO A 158 9.79 20.15 -0.43
N ALA A 159 9.41 21.20 -1.16
CA ALA A 159 9.16 21.25 -2.60
C ALA A 159 10.42 21.03 -3.49
N ASP A 160 11.24 20.03 -3.18
CA ASP A 160 12.18 19.50 -4.16
C ASP A 160 11.38 18.63 -5.14
N GLU A 161 11.07 19.19 -6.29
CA GLU A 161 10.30 18.56 -7.37
C GLU A 161 10.84 17.16 -7.73
N LEU A 162 12.15 16.94 -7.62
CA LEU A 162 12.80 15.64 -7.83
C LEU A 162 12.56 14.63 -6.69
N ARG A 163 12.33 15.09 -5.46
CA ARG A 163 12.09 14.23 -4.28
C ARG A 163 10.66 13.74 -4.22
N GLY A 164 9.68 14.42 -4.81
CA GLY A 164 8.30 13.90 -4.88
C GLY A 164 8.20 12.59 -5.67
N HIS A 165 9.04 12.42 -6.69
CA HIS A 165 8.96 11.30 -7.64
C HIS A 165 9.55 9.98 -7.11
N THR A 166 10.42 9.98 -6.10
CA THR A 166 11.10 8.75 -5.65
C THR A 166 10.31 7.91 -4.65
N LEU A 167 9.32 8.48 -3.95
CA LEU A 167 8.49 7.75 -2.98
C LEU A 167 7.45 6.86 -3.68
N PRO A 168 6.69 7.35 -4.68
CA PRO A 168 5.80 6.48 -5.44
C PRO A 168 6.55 5.30 -6.07
N VAL A 169 7.76 5.53 -6.58
CA VAL A 169 8.59 4.48 -7.18
C VAL A 169 9.05 3.44 -6.15
N SER A 170 9.53 3.85 -4.98
CA SER A 170 9.92 2.90 -3.91
C SER A 170 8.74 2.11 -3.35
N MET A 171 7.51 2.59 -3.58
CA MET A 171 6.26 1.97 -3.16
C MET A 171 5.62 1.05 -4.18
N LEU A 172 6.08 1.06 -5.44
CA LEU A 172 5.54 0.15 -6.45
C LEU A 172 5.57 -1.32 -6.02
N PRO A 173 6.65 -1.86 -5.41
CA PRO A 173 6.67 -3.26 -4.96
C PRO A 173 5.68 -3.60 -3.84
N ILE A 174 5.22 -2.60 -3.09
CA ILE A 174 4.24 -2.79 -2.01
C ILE A 174 2.81 -2.84 -2.57
N PHE A 175 2.49 -1.90 -3.45
CA PHE A 175 1.16 -1.81 -4.05
C PHE A 175 0.95 -2.83 -5.15
N PHE A 176 1.99 -3.08 -5.94
CA PHE A 176 1.96 -3.93 -7.11
C PHE A 176 3.08 -4.97 -7.05
N ASN A 177 2.84 -6.15 -7.62
CA ASN A 177 3.92 -7.11 -7.81
C ASN A 177 4.64 -6.82 -9.13
N ILE A 178 5.17 -5.61 -9.28
CA ILE A 178 5.94 -5.21 -10.46
C ILE A 178 7.41 -5.41 -10.12
N GLU A 179 8.02 -6.46 -10.70
CA GLU A 179 9.47 -6.61 -10.66
C GLU A 179 10.13 -5.40 -11.33
N VAL A 180 11.26 -4.95 -10.77
CA VAL A 180 12.06 -3.81 -11.27
C VAL A 180 12.40 -3.94 -12.76
N ILE A 181 12.42 -5.16 -13.30
CA ILE A 181 12.67 -5.46 -14.71
C ILE A 181 11.55 -4.94 -15.63
N PHE A 182 10.29 -4.88 -15.16
CA PHE A 182 9.17 -4.29 -15.90
C PHE A 182 9.19 -2.75 -15.93
N LEU A 183 10.01 -2.11 -15.07
CA LEU A 183 10.16 -0.65 -15.03
C LEU A 183 10.96 -0.09 -16.22
N GLN A 184 11.52 -0.94 -17.09
CA GLN A 184 12.20 -0.49 -18.32
C GLN A 184 11.26 0.18 -19.33
N LYS A 185 9.94 0.00 -19.21
CA LYS A 185 8.94 0.79 -19.96
C LYS A 185 8.60 2.05 -19.17
N GLN A 186 9.25 3.18 -19.49
CA GLN A 186 9.03 4.49 -18.84
C GLN A 186 7.55 4.89 -18.72
N HIS A 187 6.72 4.52 -19.72
CA HIS A 187 5.28 4.77 -19.69
C HIS A 187 4.56 4.03 -18.54
N ILE A 188 4.95 2.80 -18.21
CA ILE A 188 4.33 2.01 -17.14
C ILE A 188 4.70 2.61 -15.77
N VAL A 189 5.93 3.09 -15.60
CA VAL A 189 6.36 3.74 -14.35
C VAL A 189 5.64 5.05 -14.12
N LEU A 190 5.53 5.89 -15.16
CA LEU A 190 4.82 7.17 -15.09
C LEU A 190 3.32 6.97 -14.86
N LEU A 191 2.70 6.00 -15.54
CA LEU A 191 1.28 5.68 -15.36
C LEU A 191 1.02 5.18 -13.93
N ASN A 192 1.85 4.26 -13.40
CA ASN A 192 1.69 3.73 -12.05
C ASN A 192 2.01 4.76 -10.96
N CYS A 193 3.01 5.63 -11.15
CA CYS A 193 3.28 6.71 -10.21
C CYS A 193 2.17 7.76 -10.21
N THR A 194 1.67 8.13 -11.39
CA THR A 194 0.51 9.03 -11.53
C THR A 194 -0.73 8.39 -10.91
N PHE A 195 -0.93 7.10 -11.13
CA PHE A 195 -2.02 6.31 -10.57
C PHE A 195 -1.96 6.24 -9.04
N VAL A 196 -0.80 5.90 -8.45
CA VAL A 196 -0.63 5.89 -6.98
C VAL A 196 -0.87 7.28 -6.41
N PHE A 197 -0.30 8.32 -7.02
CA PHE A 197 -0.51 9.71 -6.59
C PHE A 197 -1.98 10.13 -6.71
N ARG A 198 -2.67 9.65 -7.75
CA ARG A 198 -4.07 9.98 -7.97
C ARG A 198 -5.01 9.19 -7.07
N ILE A 199 -4.73 7.92 -6.78
CA ILE A 199 -5.41 7.15 -5.73
C ILE A 199 -5.27 7.87 -4.39
N ILE A 200 -4.06 8.31 -4.03
CA ILE A 200 -3.85 9.10 -2.80
C ILE A 200 -4.71 10.36 -2.83
N THR A 201 -4.69 11.11 -3.93
CA THR A 201 -5.47 12.35 -4.09
C THR A 201 -6.99 12.11 -4.01
N LEU A 202 -7.50 11.07 -4.67
CA LEU A 202 -8.93 10.75 -4.73
C LEU A 202 -9.44 10.21 -3.39
N CYS A 203 -8.67 9.33 -2.73
CA CYS A 203 -9.00 8.81 -1.40
C CYS A 203 -9.07 9.92 -0.34
N MET A 204 -8.26 10.96 -0.47
CA MET A 204 -8.22 12.07 0.50
C MET A 204 -9.21 13.20 0.20
N ASN A 205 -9.64 13.36 -1.07
CA ASN A 205 -10.56 14.42 -1.48
C ASN A 205 -12.04 13.99 -1.59
N GLY A 206 -12.33 12.70 -1.66
CA GLY A 206 -13.69 12.17 -1.72
C GLY A 206 -13.89 11.05 -0.70
N GLU A 207 -14.65 11.36 0.35
CA GLU A 207 -15.17 10.48 1.41
C GLU A 207 -14.42 9.15 1.61
N GLY A 208 -13.62 9.13 2.68
CA GLY A 208 -12.65 8.08 3.02
C GLY A 208 -13.19 6.65 3.09
N PHE A 209 -12.23 5.73 3.17
CA PHE A 209 -12.45 4.30 3.47
C PHE A 209 -13.20 4.08 4.78
#